data_AF-A0A836LHW0-F1
#
_entry.id   AF-A0A836LHW0-F1
#
_cell.length_a   1.000
_cell.length_b   1.000
_cell.length_c   1.000
_cell.angle_alpha   90.00
_cell.angle_beta   90.00
_cell.angle_gamma   90.00
#
_symmetry.space_group_name_H-M   'P 1'
#
loop_
_entity.id
_entity.type
_entity.pdbx_description
1 polymer ?
#
loop_
_entity_poly.entity_id
_entity_poly.type
_entity_poly.pdbx_seq_one_letter_code
_entity_poly.pdbx_strand_id
1 'polypeptide(L)'
;MPAVEAGKVMNANVRKAAWHGAAELKRHCSHVINTLGPQTPPEAFLYRGNAYYALGQPYFALADYNTAASVLKLSGEHQRRCREALASFPATQTGVYPSTDSHLHIFVKPMLSKSCAIEIVNKYVGRGVRATECMPRNSVVVQPANPWLLYPTKEGLCSYCGVSLPERRFACPNDACHEEYCSRDCRQEAMAHYHAAVCHNKDYQSIELDVFGQMKEAEKGGAVAERNAASAQLLMLRVLSTGMQKHVVPSAMGQVRILSGRLTFSPQMLSSSMLHLYERLARALHITTIVSYEEMVGILARVTANCFHRGSTVELNLPRSMLNHSCAANVAEDGQTGAMITTRDVARGEELVINYYPHLKDLSYTERTAELERRGFRCMCTKCQRRE
;
A
#
# COMPACT_ATOMS: atom_id res chain seq x y z
N MET A 1 26.32 -18.41 44.48
CA MET A 1 26.19 -16.96 44.18
C MET A 1 27.41 -16.25 44.77
N PRO A 2 27.94 -15.15 44.19
CA PRO A 2 27.64 -14.43 42.93
C PRO A 2 28.85 -14.60 41.94
N ALA A 3 28.90 -14.13 40.69
CA ALA A 3 28.42 -12.88 40.14
C ALA A 3 27.98 -13.03 38.68
N VAL A 4 26.71 -12.68 38.47
CA VAL A 4 26.18 -12.18 37.21
C VAL A 4 26.57 -10.70 37.18
N GLU A 5 27.51 -10.30 36.34
CA GLU A 5 27.67 -8.88 35.93
C GLU A 5 28.70 -8.73 34.81
N ALA A 6 28.23 -8.56 33.57
CA ALA A 6 29.00 -7.86 32.53
C ALA A 6 28.09 -7.47 31.34
N GLY A 7 26.90 -6.93 31.62
CA GLY A 7 26.15 -6.17 30.62
C GLY A 7 26.72 -4.75 30.54
N LYS A 8 27.88 -4.55 29.89
CA LYS A 8 28.39 -3.19 29.64
C LYS A 8 27.36 -2.42 28.82
N VAL A 9 26.71 -1.44 29.45
CA VAL A 9 25.83 -0.49 28.79
C VAL A 9 26.67 0.27 27.74
N MET A 10 26.51 -0.09 26.46
CA MET A 10 27.15 0.66 25.37
C MET A 10 26.80 2.14 25.48
N ASN A 11 27.83 2.99 25.46
CA ASN A 11 27.70 4.44 25.43
C ASN A 11 26.77 4.87 24.27
N ALA A 12 25.87 5.82 24.53
CA ALA A 12 24.91 6.35 23.57
C ALA A 12 25.57 6.82 22.26
N ASN A 13 26.79 7.37 22.32
CA ASN A 13 27.55 7.78 21.12
C ASN A 13 27.95 6.59 20.26
N VAL A 14 28.33 5.47 20.87
CA VAL A 14 28.70 4.23 20.16
C VAL A 14 27.46 3.60 19.51
N ARG A 15 26.31 3.62 20.20
CA ARG A 15 25.03 3.15 19.63
C ARG A 15 24.61 3.99 18.42
N LYS A 16 24.74 5.32 18.52
CA LYS A 16 24.42 6.24 17.43
C LYS A 16 25.33 6.04 16.21
N ALA A 17 26.64 5.88 16.43
CA ALA A 17 27.59 5.60 15.36
C ALA A 17 27.30 4.26 14.66
N ALA A 18 27.03 3.20 15.44
CA ALA A 18 26.67 1.89 14.89
C ALA A 18 25.38 1.95 14.06
N TRP A 19 24.37 2.69 14.52
CA TRP A 19 23.14 2.90 13.79
C TRP A 19 23.37 3.64 12.46
N HIS A 20 24.18 4.71 12.46
CA HIS A 20 24.53 5.43 11.24
C HIS A 20 25.28 4.56 10.24
N GLY A 21 26.25 3.77 10.69
CA GLY A 21 26.97 2.82 9.85
C GLY A 21 26.04 1.78 9.23
N ALA A 22 25.10 1.23 10.00
CA ALA A 22 24.10 0.30 9.47
C ALA A 22 23.17 0.97 8.44
N ALA A 23 22.73 2.21 8.69
CA ALA A 23 21.89 2.95 7.74
C ALA A 23 22.62 3.25 6.41
N GLU A 24 23.91 3.58 6.48
CA GLU A 24 24.75 3.81 5.32
C GLU A 24 25.01 2.52 4.54
N LEU A 25 25.35 1.43 5.22
CA LEU A 25 25.53 0.12 4.61
C LEU A 25 24.25 -0.35 3.90
N LYS A 26 23.07 -0.19 4.54
CA LYS A 26 21.78 -0.48 3.91
C LYS A 26 21.63 0.28 2.60
N ARG A 27 21.86 1.60 2.61
CA ARG A 27 21.74 2.45 1.40
C ARG A 27 22.71 2.01 0.32
N HIS A 28 23.97 1.75 0.68
CA HIS A 28 25.00 1.31 -0.25
C HIS A 28 24.63 -0.03 -0.90
N CYS A 29 24.27 -1.05 -0.11
CA CYS A 29 23.86 -2.33 -0.66
C CYS A 29 22.59 -2.22 -1.53
N SER A 30 21.60 -1.41 -1.13
CA SER A 30 20.43 -1.15 -1.98
C SER A 30 20.81 -0.51 -3.32
N HIS A 31 21.75 0.44 -3.32
CA HIS A 31 22.25 1.02 -4.56
C HIS A 31 22.96 -0.02 -5.44
N VAL A 32 23.83 -0.86 -4.86
CA VAL A 32 24.52 -1.94 -5.57
C VAL A 32 23.52 -2.92 -6.19
N ILE A 33 22.55 -3.41 -5.41
CA ILE A 33 21.52 -4.35 -5.86
C ILE A 33 20.71 -3.78 -7.02
N ASN A 34 20.27 -2.52 -6.89
CA ASN A 34 19.49 -1.86 -7.95
C ASN A 34 20.32 -1.59 -9.21
N THR A 35 21.61 -1.30 -9.06
CA THR A 35 22.51 -0.96 -10.17
C THR A 35 22.94 -2.19 -10.96
N LEU A 36 23.28 -3.28 -10.26
CA LEU A 36 23.75 -4.51 -10.89
C LEU A 36 22.59 -5.40 -11.38
N GLY A 37 21.39 -5.23 -10.81
CA GLY A 37 20.23 -6.01 -11.24
C GLY A 37 20.51 -7.51 -11.14
N PRO A 38 20.23 -8.31 -12.18
CA PRO A 38 20.54 -9.75 -12.19
C PRO A 38 22.01 -10.13 -11.93
N GLN A 39 22.95 -9.20 -12.10
CA GLN A 39 24.39 -9.42 -11.85
C GLN A 39 24.80 -9.15 -10.39
N THR A 40 23.82 -8.90 -9.52
CA THR A 40 24.06 -8.62 -8.10
C THR A 40 24.69 -9.83 -7.41
N PRO A 41 25.83 -9.68 -6.72
CA PRO A 41 26.41 -10.75 -5.92
C PRO A 41 25.51 -11.06 -4.72
N PRO A 42 25.29 -12.35 -4.37
CA PRO A 42 24.40 -12.73 -3.28
C PRO A 42 24.86 -12.17 -1.91
N GLU A 43 26.14 -11.87 -1.74
CA GLU A 43 26.72 -11.21 -0.58
C GLU A 43 26.13 -9.81 -0.35
N ALA A 44 25.70 -9.10 -1.40
CA ALA A 44 25.05 -7.80 -1.26
C ALA A 44 23.75 -7.92 -0.46
N PHE A 45 22.98 -9.00 -0.67
CA PHE A 45 21.80 -9.30 0.13
C PHE A 45 22.18 -9.68 1.56
N LEU A 46 23.23 -10.49 1.76
CA LEU A 46 23.70 -10.83 3.11
C LEU A 46 24.11 -9.58 3.91
N TYR A 47 24.85 -8.66 3.32
CA TYR A 47 25.27 -7.41 3.96
C TYR A 47 24.10 -6.46 4.22
N ARG A 48 23.15 -6.36 3.29
CA ARG A 48 21.93 -5.58 3.52
C ARG A 48 21.07 -6.19 4.62
N GLY A 49 20.98 -7.51 4.70
CA GLY A 49 20.33 -8.24 5.80
C GLY A 49 20.97 -7.95 7.16
N ASN A 50 22.31 -7.94 7.24
CA ASN A 50 23.03 -7.54 8.45
C ASN A 50 22.72 -6.10 8.85
N ALA A 51 22.66 -5.19 7.88
CA ALA A 51 22.29 -3.79 8.10
C ALA A 51 20.86 -3.65 8.63
N TYR A 52 19.88 -4.32 8.01
CA TYR A 52 18.50 -4.35 8.50
C TYR A 52 18.40 -4.88 9.92
N TYR A 53 19.10 -5.97 10.24
CA TYR A 53 19.09 -6.54 11.58
C TYR A 53 19.64 -5.56 12.61
N ALA A 54 20.77 -4.90 12.30
CA ALA A 54 21.36 -3.87 13.16
C ALA A 54 20.46 -2.64 13.35
N LEU A 55 19.60 -2.34 12.38
CA LEU A 55 18.59 -1.27 12.45
C LEU A 55 17.32 -1.69 13.23
N GLY A 56 17.26 -2.91 13.78
CA GLY A 56 16.08 -3.42 14.47
C GLY A 56 14.94 -3.78 13.52
N GLN A 57 15.24 -4.18 12.28
CA GLN A 57 14.27 -4.55 11.25
C GLN A 57 14.43 -6.04 10.85
N PRO A 58 14.25 -6.99 11.80
CA PRO A 58 14.55 -8.40 11.57
C PRO A 58 13.68 -9.06 10.49
N TYR A 59 12.48 -8.56 10.23
CA TYR A 59 11.60 -9.08 9.16
C TYR A 59 12.09 -8.69 7.75
N PHE A 60 12.71 -7.52 7.56
CA PHE A 60 13.38 -7.19 6.30
C PHE A 60 14.72 -7.92 6.17
N ALA A 61 15.47 -8.05 7.28
CA ALA A 61 16.69 -8.84 7.31
C ALA A 61 16.44 -10.30 6.91
N LEU A 62 15.36 -10.90 7.41
CA LEU A 62 14.98 -12.28 7.10
C LEU A 62 14.79 -12.50 5.60
N ALA A 63 14.15 -11.57 4.88
CA ALA A 63 13.95 -11.66 3.44
C ALA A 63 15.28 -11.65 2.66
N ASP A 64 16.20 -10.77 3.05
CA ASP A 64 17.53 -10.68 2.46
C ASP A 64 18.38 -11.92 2.75
N TYR A 65 18.30 -12.47 3.97
CA TYR A 65 18.98 -13.71 4.30
C TYR A 65 18.42 -14.91 3.53
N ASN A 66 17.11 -14.97 3.29
CA ASN A 66 16.50 -16.04 2.48
C ASN A 66 16.94 -15.95 1.02
N THR A 67 17.06 -14.73 0.49
CA THR A 67 17.56 -14.49 -0.87
C THR A 67 19.05 -14.84 -0.98
N ALA A 68 19.87 -14.44 -0.01
CA ALA A 68 21.28 -14.83 0.02
C ALA A 68 21.44 -16.36 0.13
N ALA A 69 20.64 -17.01 0.98
CA ALA A 69 20.69 -18.46 1.21
C ALA A 69 20.22 -19.30 0.01
N SER A 70 19.50 -18.72 -0.96
CA SER A 70 19.13 -19.46 -2.18
C SER A 70 20.33 -19.70 -3.11
N VAL A 71 21.45 -19.02 -2.87
CA VAL A 71 22.69 -19.14 -3.65
C VAL A 71 23.88 -19.52 -2.76
N LEU A 72 23.99 -18.90 -1.59
CA LEU A 72 25.08 -19.15 -0.63
C LEU A 72 24.74 -20.31 0.31
N LYS A 73 25.74 -21.12 0.65
CA LYS A 73 25.62 -22.16 1.68
C LYS A 73 25.69 -21.55 3.08
N LEU A 74 24.56 -21.05 3.57
CA LEU A 74 24.45 -20.47 4.91
C LEU A 74 23.98 -21.53 5.94
N SER A 75 24.40 -21.38 7.21
CA SER A 75 24.05 -22.31 8.30
C SER A 75 22.60 -22.18 8.81
N GLY A 76 21.85 -21.17 8.35
CA GLY A 76 20.53 -20.82 8.88
C GLY A 76 20.55 -19.95 10.15
N GLU A 77 21.73 -19.64 10.68
CA GLU A 77 21.88 -18.91 11.94
C GLU A 77 21.31 -17.49 11.88
N HIS A 78 21.52 -16.79 10.76
CA HIS A 78 20.96 -15.46 10.53
C HIS A 78 19.42 -15.46 10.60
N GLN A 79 18.78 -16.45 9.98
CA GLN A 79 17.33 -16.61 10.00
C GLN A 79 16.82 -16.93 11.41
N ARG A 80 17.52 -17.79 12.16
CA ARG A 80 17.17 -18.13 13.55
C ARG A 80 17.18 -16.89 14.44
N ARG A 81 18.25 -16.09 14.36
CA ARG A 81 18.40 -14.83 15.10
C ARG A 81 17.30 -13.82 14.77
N CYS A 82 16.85 -13.74 13.51
CA CYS A 82 15.71 -12.91 13.14
C CYS A 82 14.42 -13.38 13.83
N ARG A 83 14.15 -14.69 13.81
CA ARG A 83 12.94 -15.26 14.43
C ARG A 83 12.92 -15.07 15.95
N GLU A 84 14.06 -15.25 16.60
CA GLU A 84 14.22 -14.98 18.03
C GLU A 84 13.99 -13.49 18.35
N ALA A 85 14.57 -12.58 17.56
CA ALA A 85 14.35 -11.14 17.74
C ALA A 85 12.86 -10.77 17.59
N LEU A 86 12.16 -11.36 16.61
CA LEU A 86 10.73 -11.13 16.38
C LEU A 86 9.85 -11.55 17.56
N ALA A 87 10.27 -12.52 18.38
CA ALA A 87 9.52 -12.92 19.57
C ALA A 87 9.47 -11.82 20.66
N SER A 88 10.42 -10.89 20.64
CA SER A 88 10.45 -9.74 21.56
C SER A 88 9.65 -8.53 21.08
N PHE A 89 9.15 -8.56 19.84
CA PHE A 89 8.46 -7.42 19.24
C PHE A 89 7.01 -7.33 19.73
N PRO A 90 6.43 -6.12 19.83
CA PRO A 90 5.01 -5.97 20.07
C PRO A 90 4.18 -6.73 19.03
N ALA A 91 3.02 -7.24 19.44
CA ALA A 91 2.10 -7.97 18.56
C ALA A 91 1.67 -7.14 17.32
N THR A 92 1.76 -5.81 17.42
CA THR A 92 1.42 -4.90 16.33
C THR A 92 2.40 -3.74 16.28
N GLN A 93 2.77 -3.35 15.07
CA GLN A 93 3.58 -2.18 14.76
C GLN A 93 2.96 -1.39 13.62
N THR A 94 3.38 -0.13 13.47
CA THR A 94 2.93 0.73 12.38
C THR A 94 4.12 1.25 11.60
N GLY A 95 4.17 0.92 10.31
CA GLY A 95 5.10 1.52 9.36
C GLY A 95 4.46 2.73 8.67
N VAL A 96 5.24 3.79 8.47
CA VAL A 96 4.83 4.99 7.73
C VAL A 96 5.77 5.19 6.55
N TYR A 97 5.18 5.41 5.37
CA TYR A 97 5.88 5.56 4.11
C TYR A 97 5.54 6.92 3.51
N PRO A 98 6.47 7.88 3.46
CA PRO A 98 6.16 9.24 3.04
C PRO A 98 5.85 9.31 1.54
N SER A 99 5.02 10.28 1.18
CA SER A 99 4.82 10.71 -0.21
C SER A 99 5.91 11.70 -0.64
N THR A 100 5.96 12.01 -1.93
CA THR A 100 6.70 13.17 -2.45
C THR A 100 5.84 13.99 -3.42
N ASP A 101 6.06 15.30 -3.47
CA ASP A 101 5.17 16.21 -4.20
C ASP A 101 5.58 16.55 -5.63
N SER A 102 6.68 15.98 -6.14
CA SER A 102 7.28 16.40 -7.43
C SER A 102 6.36 16.26 -8.66
N HIS A 103 5.36 15.37 -8.60
CA HIS A 103 4.44 15.11 -9.72
C HIS A 103 2.97 15.32 -9.38
N LEU A 104 2.66 15.89 -8.22
CA LEU A 104 1.28 16.04 -7.74
C LEU A 104 0.40 16.86 -8.70
N HIS A 105 0.99 17.86 -9.36
CA HIS A 105 0.30 18.72 -10.32
C HIS A 105 -0.11 18.00 -11.62
N ILE A 106 0.56 16.90 -11.98
CA ILE A 106 0.27 16.13 -13.19
C ILE A 106 -0.97 15.27 -12.98
N PHE A 107 -1.07 14.62 -11.81
CA PHE A 107 -2.08 13.60 -11.57
C PHE A 107 -3.35 14.10 -10.88
N VAL A 108 -3.23 15.11 -10.01
CA VAL A 108 -4.34 15.49 -9.13
C VAL A 108 -4.93 16.85 -9.48
N LYS A 109 -4.10 17.88 -9.66
CA LYS A 109 -4.58 19.25 -9.86
C LYS A 109 -5.60 19.43 -10.98
N PRO A 110 -5.50 18.75 -12.15
CA PRO A 110 -6.50 18.89 -13.22
C PRO A 110 -7.90 18.41 -12.81
N MET A 111 -8.00 17.56 -11.80
CA MET A 111 -9.27 17.00 -11.32
C MET A 111 -9.83 17.77 -10.12
N LEU A 112 -9.04 18.65 -9.49
CA LEU A 112 -9.52 19.50 -8.41
C LEU A 112 -10.20 20.76 -8.96
N SER A 113 -11.23 21.22 -8.27
CA SER A 113 -11.80 22.54 -8.55
C SER A 113 -10.75 23.65 -8.36
N LYS A 114 -10.88 24.73 -9.14
CA LYS A 114 -10.02 25.93 -9.00
C LYS A 114 -10.15 26.58 -7.62
N SER A 115 -11.28 26.34 -6.95
CA SER A 115 -11.62 26.75 -5.59
C SER A 115 -10.95 25.87 -4.52
N CYS A 116 -10.03 24.98 -4.91
CA CYS A 116 -9.38 24.02 -4.03
C CYS A 116 -7.86 24.07 -4.19
N ALA A 117 -7.14 23.91 -3.09
CA ALA A 117 -5.68 23.77 -3.06
C ALA A 117 -5.28 22.58 -2.19
N ILE A 118 -4.17 21.93 -2.55
CA ILE A 118 -3.53 20.92 -1.70
C ILE A 118 -2.49 21.62 -0.84
N GLU A 119 -2.63 21.49 0.47
CA GLU A 119 -1.77 22.14 1.46
C GLU A 119 -1.39 21.18 2.59
N ILE A 120 -0.32 21.50 3.33
CA ILE A 120 -0.01 20.81 4.58
C ILE A 120 -0.99 21.31 5.65
N VAL A 121 -1.85 20.42 6.12
CA VAL A 121 -2.86 20.72 7.14
C VAL A 121 -2.19 20.91 8.49
N ASN A 122 -1.38 19.92 8.91
CA ASN A 122 -0.51 19.97 10.08
C ASN A 122 0.43 18.74 10.08
N LYS A 123 1.33 18.65 11.06
CA LYS A 123 2.30 17.55 11.19
C LYS A 123 1.70 16.15 11.44
N TYR A 124 0.45 16.06 11.87
CA TYR A 124 -0.22 14.79 12.20
C TYR A 124 -1.04 14.26 11.02
N VAL A 125 -1.69 15.15 10.29
CA VAL A 125 -2.55 14.84 9.14
C VAL A 125 -1.73 14.77 7.84
N GLY A 126 -0.70 15.62 7.71
CA GLY A 126 0.08 15.75 6.49
C GLY A 126 -0.65 16.64 5.49
N ARG A 127 -0.74 16.19 4.24
CA ARG A 127 -1.41 16.94 3.16
C ARG A 127 -2.93 16.78 3.24
N GLY A 128 -3.66 17.78 2.79
CA GLY A 128 -5.10 17.74 2.63
C GLY A 128 -5.56 18.76 1.59
N VAL A 129 -6.82 18.69 1.20
CA VAL A 129 -7.43 19.68 0.29
C VAL A 129 -8.11 20.76 1.14
N ARG A 130 -7.87 22.03 0.84
CA ARG A 130 -8.54 23.17 1.46
C ARG A 130 -9.29 24.00 0.42
N ALA A 131 -10.39 24.60 0.85
CA ALA A 131 -11.11 25.58 0.04
C ALA A 131 -10.31 26.89 -0.05
N THR A 132 -10.06 27.41 -1.25
CA THR A 132 -9.36 28.68 -1.45
C THR A 132 -10.30 29.89 -1.41
N GLU A 133 -11.61 29.64 -1.42
CA GLU A 133 -12.72 30.59 -1.31
C GLU A 133 -13.91 29.94 -0.59
N CYS A 134 -14.98 30.70 -0.35
CA CYS A 134 -16.21 30.12 0.19
C CYS A 134 -16.88 29.25 -0.87
N MET A 135 -17.19 28.01 -0.52
CA MET A 135 -17.83 27.03 -1.41
C MET A 135 -19.24 26.72 -0.90
N PRO A 136 -20.31 27.11 -1.62
CA PRO A 136 -21.67 26.72 -1.28
C PRO A 136 -21.85 25.21 -1.27
N ARG A 137 -22.91 24.71 -0.63
CA ARG A 137 -23.36 23.32 -0.75
C ARG A 137 -23.47 22.89 -2.23
N ASN A 138 -23.11 21.64 -2.51
CA ASN A 138 -23.07 21.01 -3.84
C ASN A 138 -22.01 21.59 -4.79
N SER A 139 -21.03 22.35 -4.29
CA SER A 139 -19.88 22.76 -5.08
C SER A 139 -18.99 21.55 -5.38
N VAL A 140 -18.53 21.45 -6.62
CA VAL A 140 -17.57 20.40 -7.01
C VAL A 140 -16.22 20.65 -6.36
N VAL A 141 -15.68 19.62 -5.71
CA VAL A 141 -14.34 19.58 -5.11
C VAL A 141 -13.40 18.78 -6.01
N VAL A 142 -13.83 17.57 -6.38
CA VAL A 142 -13.11 16.69 -7.30
C VAL A 142 -14.05 16.32 -8.43
N GLN A 143 -13.60 16.53 -9.67
CA GLN A 143 -14.30 16.08 -10.86
C GLN A 143 -14.40 14.54 -10.91
N PRO A 144 -15.44 13.98 -11.55
CA PRO A 144 -15.50 12.54 -11.80
C PRO A 144 -14.25 12.10 -12.56
N ALA A 145 -13.55 11.10 -12.01
CA ALA A 145 -12.33 10.58 -12.61
C ALA A 145 -12.31 9.06 -12.47
N ASN A 146 -11.93 8.39 -13.56
CA ASN A 146 -11.66 6.96 -13.51
C ASN A 146 -10.52 6.68 -12.51
N PRO A 147 -10.60 5.59 -11.74
CA PRO A 147 -9.47 5.19 -10.90
C PRO A 147 -8.25 4.90 -11.77
N TRP A 148 -7.05 5.14 -11.24
CA TRP A 148 -5.81 4.83 -11.94
C TRP A 148 -5.66 3.32 -12.12
N LEU A 149 -5.93 2.57 -11.06
CA LEU A 149 -5.98 1.12 -11.05
C LEU A 149 -7.17 0.68 -10.20
N LEU A 150 -7.78 -0.43 -10.59
CA LEU A 150 -8.78 -1.12 -9.80
C LEU A 150 -8.52 -2.62 -9.81
N TYR A 151 -9.25 -3.38 -9.02
CA TYR A 151 -9.31 -4.84 -9.06
C TYR A 151 -10.77 -5.29 -8.83
N PRO A 152 -11.36 -6.14 -9.69
CA PRO A 152 -12.71 -6.66 -9.48
C PRO A 152 -12.73 -7.69 -8.35
N THR A 153 -13.62 -7.52 -7.38
CA THR A 153 -13.76 -8.44 -6.24
C THR A 153 -14.87 -9.48 -6.43
N LYS A 154 -15.51 -9.49 -7.61
CA LYS A 154 -16.54 -10.46 -8.00
C LYS A 154 -16.24 -10.99 -9.39
N GLU A 155 -16.68 -12.22 -9.62
CA GLU A 155 -16.67 -12.84 -10.94
C GLU A 155 -17.67 -12.14 -11.89
N GLY A 156 -17.49 -12.33 -13.19
CA GLY A 156 -18.37 -11.73 -14.20
C GLY A 156 -18.18 -10.23 -14.41
N LEU A 157 -17.07 -9.66 -13.94
CA LEU A 157 -16.72 -8.26 -14.12
C LEU A 157 -15.53 -8.11 -15.06
N CYS A 158 -15.50 -7.00 -15.79
CA CYS A 158 -14.35 -6.64 -16.61
C CYS A 158 -13.12 -6.47 -15.72
N SER A 159 -12.05 -7.18 -16.09
CA SER A 159 -10.78 -7.15 -15.38
C SER A 159 -10.18 -5.75 -15.36
N TYR A 160 -10.43 -4.91 -16.37
CA TYR A 160 -9.93 -3.53 -16.43
C TYR A 160 -10.81 -2.51 -15.72
N CYS A 161 -12.09 -2.38 -16.12
CA CYS A 161 -12.97 -1.29 -15.66
C CYS A 161 -13.93 -1.69 -14.54
N GLY A 162 -14.02 -2.98 -14.18
CA GLY A 162 -14.88 -3.46 -13.09
C GLY A 162 -16.39 -3.46 -13.37
N VAL A 163 -16.81 -3.07 -14.58
CA VAL A 163 -18.22 -3.14 -15.03
C VAL A 163 -18.60 -4.59 -15.33
N SER A 164 -19.87 -4.96 -15.12
CA SER A 164 -20.41 -6.26 -15.50
C SER A 164 -20.10 -6.61 -16.96
N LEU A 165 -19.64 -7.84 -17.18
CA LEU A 165 -19.33 -8.32 -18.53
C LEU A 165 -20.64 -8.46 -19.34
N PRO A 166 -20.65 -8.01 -20.60
CA PRO A 166 -21.75 -8.29 -21.52
C PRO A 166 -21.77 -9.78 -21.87
N GLU A 167 -22.88 -10.26 -22.45
CA GLU A 167 -22.97 -11.64 -22.97
C GLU A 167 -21.81 -11.97 -23.91
N ARG A 168 -21.48 -11.03 -24.81
CA ARG A 168 -20.35 -11.15 -25.74
C ARG A 168 -19.13 -10.41 -25.20
N ARG A 169 -18.45 -11.06 -24.26
CA ARG A 169 -17.20 -10.57 -23.64
C ARG A 169 -15.97 -10.83 -24.50
N PHE A 170 -14.89 -10.11 -24.19
CA PHE A 170 -13.59 -10.22 -24.86
C PHE A 170 -12.60 -10.88 -23.91
N ALA A 171 -12.26 -12.15 -24.15
CA ALA A 171 -11.21 -12.81 -23.39
C ALA A 171 -9.81 -12.34 -23.80
N CYS A 172 -8.83 -12.55 -22.92
CA CYS A 172 -7.42 -12.47 -23.28
C CYS A 172 -7.11 -13.48 -24.42
N PRO A 173 -6.27 -13.13 -25.42
CA PRO A 173 -5.88 -14.07 -26.47
C PRO A 173 -5.01 -15.25 -25.98
N ASN A 174 -4.47 -15.16 -24.76
CA ASN A 174 -3.75 -16.26 -24.15
C ASN A 174 -4.76 -17.22 -23.51
N ASP A 175 -4.88 -18.44 -24.05
CA ASP A 175 -5.82 -19.47 -23.56
C ASP A 175 -5.55 -19.90 -22.11
N ALA A 176 -4.34 -19.67 -21.61
CA ALA A 176 -3.98 -19.94 -20.21
C ALA A 176 -4.24 -18.75 -19.28
N CYS A 177 -4.90 -17.68 -19.74
CA CYS A 177 -5.21 -16.50 -18.95
C CYS A 177 -6.70 -16.42 -18.64
N HIS A 178 -7.02 -16.06 -17.38
CA HIS A 178 -8.39 -16.00 -16.88
C HIS A 178 -9.02 -14.59 -16.95
N GLU A 179 -8.30 -13.57 -17.42
CA GLU A 179 -8.82 -12.19 -17.50
C GLU A 179 -9.78 -12.00 -18.68
N GLU A 180 -10.96 -11.46 -18.38
CA GLU A 180 -12.01 -11.13 -19.33
C GLU A 180 -12.32 -9.62 -19.32
N TYR A 181 -12.77 -9.09 -20.46
CA TYR A 181 -12.97 -7.66 -20.67
C TYR A 181 -14.33 -7.35 -21.32
N CYS A 182 -14.92 -6.20 -20.98
CA CYS A 182 -16.20 -5.78 -21.56
C CYS A 182 -16.07 -5.24 -22.99
N SER A 183 -14.88 -4.79 -23.38
CA SER A 183 -14.60 -4.25 -24.71
C SER A 183 -13.16 -4.57 -25.16
N ARG A 184 -12.89 -4.41 -26.46
CA ARG A 184 -11.53 -4.47 -27.00
C ARG A 184 -10.64 -3.39 -26.41
N ASP A 185 -11.19 -2.19 -26.19
CA ASP A 185 -10.46 -1.07 -25.60
C ASP A 185 -10.02 -1.40 -24.18
N CYS A 186 -10.92 -1.92 -23.33
CA CYS A 186 -10.56 -2.34 -21.98
C CYS A 186 -9.47 -3.41 -21.96
N ARG A 187 -9.50 -4.35 -22.91
CA ARG A 187 -8.44 -5.36 -23.06
C ARG A 187 -7.10 -4.73 -23.48
N GLN A 188 -7.13 -3.79 -24.42
CA GLN A 188 -5.93 -3.10 -24.90
C GLN A 188 -5.31 -2.23 -23.80
N GLU A 189 -6.14 -1.49 -23.06
CA GLU A 189 -5.70 -0.67 -21.93
C GLU A 189 -5.11 -1.52 -20.80
N ALA A 190 -5.75 -2.64 -20.44
CA ALA A 190 -5.18 -3.57 -19.47
C ALA A 190 -3.82 -4.11 -19.93
N MET A 191 -3.72 -4.52 -21.20
CA MET A 191 -2.47 -4.97 -21.81
C MET A 191 -1.39 -3.88 -21.79
N ALA A 192 -1.75 -2.61 -21.97
CA ALA A 192 -0.83 -1.48 -21.91
C ALA A 192 -0.44 -1.05 -20.49
N HIS A 193 -1.25 -1.39 -19.48
CA HIS A 193 -1.08 -0.89 -18.10
C HIS A 193 -0.46 -1.87 -17.11
N TYR A 194 -0.85 -3.14 -17.13
CA TYR A 194 -0.36 -4.13 -16.16
C TYR A 194 -0.31 -5.55 -16.69
N HIS A 195 -1.19 -5.91 -17.63
CA HIS A 195 -1.45 -7.29 -17.97
C HIS A 195 -0.31 -7.92 -18.78
N ALA A 196 0.35 -7.17 -19.68
CA ALA A 196 1.40 -7.72 -20.54
C ALA A 196 2.58 -8.31 -19.75
N ALA A 197 2.93 -7.71 -18.61
CA ALA A 197 4.04 -8.18 -17.78
C ALA A 197 3.77 -9.54 -17.10
N VAL A 198 2.50 -9.95 -16.99
CA VAL A 198 2.11 -11.11 -16.17
C VAL A 198 1.24 -12.13 -16.90
N CYS A 199 0.73 -11.80 -18.09
CA CYS A 199 -0.21 -12.61 -18.86
C CYS A 199 0.27 -14.06 -19.05
N HIS A 200 1.53 -14.27 -19.42
CA HIS A 200 2.08 -15.60 -19.69
C HIS A 200 2.75 -16.25 -18.47
N ASN A 201 2.69 -15.61 -17.30
CA ASN A 201 3.36 -16.06 -16.10
C ASN A 201 2.41 -16.91 -15.23
N LYS A 202 2.46 -18.23 -15.40
CA LYS A 202 1.58 -19.17 -14.69
C LYS A 202 1.75 -19.09 -13.17
N ASP A 203 2.98 -18.88 -12.68
CA ASP A 203 3.26 -18.79 -11.25
C ASP A 203 2.64 -17.52 -10.65
N TYR A 204 2.72 -16.39 -11.36
CA TYR A 204 2.04 -15.16 -10.96
C TYR A 204 0.52 -15.34 -10.96
N GLN A 205 -0.05 -15.91 -12.01
CA GLN A 205 -1.50 -16.16 -12.06
C GLN A 205 -1.97 -17.06 -10.91
N SER A 206 -1.18 -18.08 -10.55
CA SER A 206 -1.47 -18.91 -9.37
C SER A 206 -1.42 -18.11 -8.07
N ILE A 207 -0.46 -17.20 -7.89
CA ILE A 207 -0.40 -16.31 -6.73
C ILE A 207 -1.63 -15.42 -6.65
N GLU A 208 -2.03 -14.82 -7.76
CA GLU A 208 -3.22 -13.96 -7.84
C GLU A 208 -4.49 -14.73 -7.47
N LEU A 209 -4.67 -15.93 -8.03
CA LEU A 209 -5.80 -16.81 -7.73
C LEU A 209 -5.84 -17.25 -6.26
N ASP A 210 -4.69 -17.53 -5.65
CA ASP A 210 -4.61 -17.87 -4.22
C ASP A 210 -5.07 -16.71 -3.32
N VAL A 211 -4.62 -15.49 -3.62
CA VAL A 211 -5.04 -14.29 -2.87
C VAL A 211 -6.53 -13.99 -3.11
N PHE A 212 -7.02 -14.22 -4.33
CA PHE A 212 -8.45 -14.11 -4.63
C PHE A 212 -9.28 -15.15 -3.87
N GLY A 213 -8.79 -16.39 -3.78
CA GLY A 213 -9.38 -17.45 -2.97
C GLY A 213 -9.46 -17.06 -1.49
N GLN A 214 -8.37 -16.53 -0.93
CA GLN A 214 -8.36 -16.01 0.46
C GLN A 214 -9.40 -14.91 0.67
N MET A 215 -9.52 -13.98 -0.27
CA MET A 215 -10.55 -12.93 -0.24
C MET A 215 -11.96 -13.54 -0.22
N LYS A 216 -12.22 -14.55 -1.05
CA LYS A 216 -13.52 -15.21 -1.13
C LYS A 216 -13.88 -16.03 0.10
N GLU A 217 -12.91 -16.74 0.68
CA GLU A 217 -13.12 -17.46 1.94
C GLU A 217 -13.39 -16.49 3.10
N ALA A 218 -12.68 -15.36 3.15
CA ALA A 218 -12.97 -14.31 4.12
C ALA A 218 -14.37 -13.69 3.93
N GLU A 219 -14.80 -13.47 2.69
CA GLU A 219 -16.15 -13.00 2.36
C GLU A 219 -17.23 -13.98 2.84
N LYS A 220 -17.08 -15.28 2.58
CA LYS A 220 -18.00 -16.33 3.05
C LYS A 220 -18.04 -16.41 4.58
N GLY A 221 -16.90 -16.22 5.24
CA GLY A 221 -16.78 -16.22 6.69
C GLY A 221 -17.24 -14.94 7.38
N GLY A 222 -17.68 -13.91 6.64
CA GLY A 222 -18.05 -12.60 7.20
C GLY A 222 -16.85 -11.79 7.75
N ALA A 223 -15.63 -12.20 7.43
CA ALA A 223 -14.37 -11.62 7.89
C ALA A 223 -14.00 -10.39 7.04
N VAL A 224 -14.69 -9.27 7.28
CA VAL A 224 -14.61 -8.06 6.44
C VAL A 224 -13.19 -7.47 6.39
N ALA A 225 -12.46 -7.50 7.50
CA ALA A 225 -11.11 -6.94 7.58
C ALA A 225 -10.12 -7.74 6.72
N GLU A 226 -10.20 -9.07 6.80
CA GLU A 226 -9.40 -10.04 6.05
C GLU A 226 -9.72 -9.96 4.56
N ARG A 227 -11.01 -9.87 4.20
CA ARG A 227 -11.47 -9.65 2.81
C ARG A 227 -10.90 -8.35 2.25
N ASN A 228 -10.94 -7.26 3.02
CA ASN A 228 -10.40 -5.97 2.59
C ASN A 228 -8.87 -6.01 2.48
N ALA A 229 -8.17 -6.71 3.38
CA ALA A 229 -6.73 -6.90 3.30
C ALA A 229 -6.33 -7.70 2.05
N ALA A 230 -7.01 -8.80 1.75
CA ALA A 230 -6.76 -9.62 0.56
C ALA A 230 -7.06 -8.85 -0.74
N SER A 231 -8.16 -8.09 -0.80
CA SER A 231 -8.45 -7.23 -1.96
C SER A 231 -7.40 -6.12 -2.14
N ALA A 232 -6.91 -5.50 -1.06
CA ALA A 232 -5.80 -4.55 -1.14
C ALA A 232 -4.49 -5.22 -1.63
N GLN A 233 -4.24 -6.48 -1.27
CA GLN A 233 -3.11 -7.25 -1.81
C GLN A 233 -3.26 -7.49 -3.31
N LEU A 234 -4.46 -7.87 -3.79
CA LEU A 234 -4.72 -8.02 -5.24
C LEU A 234 -4.47 -6.72 -6.01
N LEU A 235 -4.89 -5.59 -5.45
CA LEU A 235 -4.61 -4.28 -6.05
C LEU A 235 -3.11 -3.92 -5.98
N MET A 236 -2.41 -4.29 -4.91
CA MET A 236 -0.94 -4.18 -4.82
C MET A 236 -0.27 -5.01 -5.93
N LEU A 237 -0.70 -6.25 -6.18
CA LEU A 237 -0.16 -7.08 -7.25
C LEU A 237 -0.26 -6.35 -8.60
N ARG A 238 -1.39 -5.71 -8.90
CA ARG A 238 -1.53 -4.88 -10.12
C ARG A 238 -0.58 -3.69 -10.15
N VAL A 239 -0.37 -2.99 -9.04
CA VAL A 239 0.62 -1.90 -8.95
C VAL A 239 2.04 -2.41 -9.24
N LEU A 240 2.42 -3.57 -8.69
CA LEU A 240 3.71 -4.19 -8.96
C LEU A 240 3.84 -4.55 -10.45
N SER A 241 2.82 -5.14 -11.05
CA SER A 241 2.77 -5.50 -12.46
C SER A 241 2.90 -4.29 -13.38
N THR A 242 2.27 -3.16 -13.04
CA THR A 242 2.49 -1.89 -13.75
C THR A 242 3.94 -1.41 -13.65
N GLY A 243 4.56 -1.51 -12.45
CA GLY A 243 5.97 -1.18 -12.27
C GLY A 243 6.89 -2.05 -13.13
N MET A 244 6.62 -3.36 -13.19
CA MET A 244 7.36 -4.30 -14.02
C MET A 244 7.23 -4.01 -15.50
N GLN A 245 6.00 -3.77 -15.96
CA GLN A 245 5.73 -3.42 -17.35
C GLN A 245 6.44 -2.12 -17.79
N LYS A 246 6.59 -1.17 -16.86
CA LYS A 246 7.29 0.10 -17.11
C LYS A 246 8.78 0.04 -16.80
N HIS A 247 9.29 -1.09 -16.32
CA HIS A 247 10.66 -1.24 -15.84
C HIS A 247 11.08 -0.17 -14.83
N VAL A 248 10.17 0.17 -13.90
CA VAL A 248 10.37 1.20 -12.87
C VAL A 248 10.05 0.63 -11.50
N VAL A 249 10.87 0.97 -10.50
CA VAL A 249 10.59 0.65 -9.09
C VAL A 249 9.20 1.21 -8.75
N PRO A 250 8.25 0.40 -8.22
CA PRO A 250 6.86 0.83 -8.07
C PRO A 250 6.67 2.15 -7.31
N SER A 251 7.44 2.42 -6.25
CA SER A 251 7.39 3.65 -5.46
C SER A 251 7.94 4.88 -6.19
N ALA A 252 8.71 4.69 -7.26
CA ALA A 252 9.18 5.76 -8.13
C ALA A 252 8.14 6.17 -9.19
N MET A 253 7.12 5.34 -9.47
CA MET A 253 6.04 5.71 -10.37
C MET A 253 5.29 6.92 -9.82
N GLY A 254 5.08 7.95 -10.66
CA GLY A 254 4.47 9.21 -10.23
C GLY A 254 3.13 9.04 -9.51
N GLN A 255 2.30 8.09 -9.95
CA GLN A 255 1.00 7.75 -9.37
C GLN A 255 1.09 7.18 -7.96
N VAL A 256 2.13 6.40 -7.65
CA VAL A 256 2.35 5.79 -6.32
C VAL A 256 3.13 6.75 -5.43
N ARG A 257 4.13 7.42 -5.99
CA ARG A 257 5.07 8.31 -5.28
C ARG A 257 4.35 9.47 -4.60
N ILE A 258 3.23 9.92 -5.15
CA ILE A 258 2.39 10.96 -4.53
C ILE A 258 1.55 10.45 -3.36
N LEU A 259 1.48 9.13 -3.09
CA LEU A 259 0.68 8.56 -2.02
C LEU A 259 1.54 8.35 -0.77
N SER A 260 1.00 8.73 0.39
CA SER A 260 1.54 8.34 1.69
C SER A 260 1.00 6.97 2.07
N GLY A 261 1.85 6.10 2.60
CA GLY A 261 1.47 4.79 3.10
C GLY A 261 1.49 4.71 4.61
N ARG A 262 0.55 3.95 5.16
CA ARG A 262 0.54 3.56 6.56
C ARG A 262 0.06 2.13 6.65
N LEU A 263 0.84 1.27 7.30
CA LEU A 263 0.49 -0.13 7.49
C LEU A 263 0.65 -0.49 8.95
N THR A 264 -0.46 -0.91 9.56
CA THR A 264 -0.45 -1.56 10.86
C THR A 264 -0.34 -3.05 10.63
N PHE A 265 0.68 -3.69 11.20
CA PHE A 265 1.02 -5.08 10.92
C PHE A 265 1.51 -5.81 12.18
N SER A 266 1.31 -7.13 12.19
CA SER A 266 2.04 -8.02 13.09
C SER A 266 3.41 -8.36 12.49
N PRO A 267 4.52 -8.28 13.26
CA PRO A 267 5.83 -8.73 12.79
C PRO A 267 5.84 -10.20 12.37
N GLN A 268 5.04 -11.03 13.05
CA GLN A 268 4.87 -12.44 12.71
C GLN A 268 4.26 -12.57 11.31
N MET A 269 3.21 -11.81 10.99
CA MET A 269 2.59 -11.79 9.66
C MET A 269 3.59 -11.39 8.56
N LEU A 270 4.38 -10.33 8.79
CA LEU A 270 5.43 -9.94 7.84
C LEU A 270 6.48 -11.05 7.66
N SER A 271 6.95 -11.64 8.76
CA SER A 271 7.98 -12.70 8.69
C SER A 271 7.47 -14.08 8.22
N SER A 272 6.16 -14.25 7.96
CA SER A 272 5.55 -15.52 7.59
C SER A 272 4.78 -15.41 6.28
N SER A 273 3.45 -15.27 6.32
CA SER A 273 2.57 -15.30 5.14
C SER A 273 2.94 -14.24 4.11
N MET A 274 3.31 -13.03 4.54
CA MET A 274 3.65 -11.96 3.61
C MET A 274 5.06 -12.10 3.02
N LEU A 275 6.03 -12.60 3.80
CA LEU A 275 7.33 -12.98 3.26
C LEU A 275 7.20 -14.15 2.27
N HIS A 276 6.36 -15.13 2.57
CA HIS A 276 6.10 -16.24 1.67
C HIS A 276 5.46 -15.76 0.35
N LEU A 277 4.49 -14.85 0.41
CA LEU A 277 3.95 -14.20 -0.78
C LEU A 277 5.05 -13.49 -1.59
N TYR A 278 5.91 -12.73 -0.92
CA TYR A 278 7.04 -12.06 -1.58
C TYR A 278 7.97 -13.05 -2.26
N GLU A 279 8.37 -14.13 -1.58
CA GLU A 279 9.27 -15.14 -2.14
C GLU A 279 8.69 -15.83 -3.38
N ARG A 280 7.38 -16.10 -3.37
CA ARG A 280 6.67 -16.62 -4.55
C ARG A 280 6.68 -15.61 -5.70
N LEU A 281 6.36 -14.35 -5.43
CA LEU A 281 6.38 -13.27 -6.45
C LEU A 281 7.79 -13.03 -6.99
N ALA A 282 8.79 -13.03 -6.11
CA ALA A 282 10.21 -12.85 -6.41
C ALA A 282 10.71 -13.92 -7.38
N ARG A 283 10.31 -15.19 -7.17
CA ARG A 283 10.60 -16.28 -8.11
C ARG A 283 9.82 -16.16 -9.40
N ALA A 284 8.51 -15.92 -9.32
CA ALA A 284 7.64 -15.84 -10.49
C ALA A 284 8.08 -14.74 -11.46
N LEU A 285 8.37 -13.54 -10.94
CA LEU A 285 8.64 -12.35 -11.76
C LEU A 285 10.14 -12.01 -11.89
N HIS A 286 11.03 -12.76 -11.22
CA HIS A 286 12.46 -12.46 -11.14
C HIS A 286 12.78 -11.04 -10.65
N ILE A 287 12.07 -10.59 -9.61
CA ILE A 287 12.06 -9.17 -9.16
C ILE A 287 12.96 -8.85 -7.98
N THR A 288 13.72 -9.80 -7.43
CA THR A 288 14.51 -9.60 -6.19
C THR A 288 15.44 -8.38 -6.23
N THR A 289 15.90 -7.99 -7.42
CA THR A 289 16.83 -6.88 -7.63
C THR A 289 16.16 -5.57 -8.03
N ILE A 290 14.85 -5.57 -8.31
CA ILE A 290 14.07 -4.38 -8.70
C ILE A 290 13.06 -4.02 -7.61
N VAL A 291 12.41 -5.02 -7.02
CA VAL A 291 11.42 -4.90 -5.96
C VAL A 291 11.92 -5.68 -4.75
N SER A 292 12.53 -4.95 -3.81
CA SER A 292 12.88 -5.53 -2.51
C SER A 292 11.62 -5.87 -1.69
N TYR A 293 11.78 -6.68 -0.64
CA TYR A 293 10.68 -6.95 0.28
C TYR A 293 10.18 -5.68 0.99
N GLU A 294 11.10 -4.77 1.37
CA GLU A 294 10.74 -3.45 1.92
C GLU A 294 9.91 -2.62 0.93
N GLU A 295 10.28 -2.65 -0.34
CA GLU A 295 9.53 -1.96 -1.40
C GLU A 295 8.11 -2.54 -1.52
N MET A 296 7.95 -3.86 -1.59
CA MET A 296 6.63 -4.50 -1.65
C MET A 296 5.74 -4.11 -0.46
N VAL A 297 6.26 -4.17 0.77
CA VAL A 297 5.53 -3.76 1.98
C VAL A 297 5.18 -2.26 1.92
N GLY A 298 6.07 -1.43 1.39
CA GLY A 298 5.82 0.00 1.18
C GLY A 298 4.73 0.29 0.13
N ILE A 299 4.58 -0.57 -0.88
CA ILE A 299 3.46 -0.50 -1.83
C ILE A 299 2.18 -0.94 -1.17
N LEU A 300 2.18 -2.06 -0.43
CA LEU A 300 1.00 -2.49 0.33
C LEU A 300 0.51 -1.37 1.26
N ALA A 301 1.42 -0.73 1.99
CA ALA A 301 1.08 0.38 2.88
C ALA A 301 0.43 1.56 2.16
N ARG A 302 0.88 1.88 0.93
CA ARG A 302 0.28 2.95 0.10
C ARG A 302 -1.07 2.51 -0.45
N VAL A 303 -1.20 1.28 -0.91
CA VAL A 303 -2.47 0.74 -1.41
C VAL A 303 -3.50 0.74 -0.29
N THR A 304 -3.21 0.10 0.84
CA THR A 304 -4.12 -0.01 1.98
C THR A 304 -4.56 1.35 2.52
N ALA A 305 -3.67 2.35 2.54
CA ALA A 305 -4.01 3.68 3.03
C ALA A 305 -4.85 4.52 2.06
N ASN A 306 -4.86 4.19 0.76
CA ASN A 306 -5.44 5.05 -0.28
C ASN A 306 -6.47 4.33 -1.18
N CYS A 307 -6.70 3.04 -0.99
CA CYS A 307 -7.68 2.30 -1.78
C CYS A 307 -9.10 2.53 -1.26
N PHE A 308 -10.05 2.56 -2.20
CA PHE A 308 -11.48 2.64 -1.92
C PHE A 308 -12.12 1.29 -2.22
N HIS A 309 -12.79 0.72 -1.22
CA HIS A 309 -13.60 -0.48 -1.42
C HIS A 309 -14.98 -0.08 -1.92
N ARG A 310 -15.33 -0.56 -3.11
CA ARG A 310 -16.68 -0.45 -3.70
C ARG A 310 -17.42 -1.77 -3.52
N GLY A 311 -18.69 -1.81 -3.91
CA GLY A 311 -19.51 -3.01 -3.77
C GLY A 311 -18.97 -4.23 -4.51
N SER A 312 -18.17 -4.03 -5.56
CA SER A 312 -17.65 -5.10 -6.42
C SER A 312 -16.23 -4.89 -6.92
N THR A 313 -15.54 -3.84 -6.45
CA THR A 313 -14.16 -3.52 -6.83
C THR A 313 -13.41 -2.95 -5.64
N VAL A 314 -12.08 -2.96 -5.72
CA VAL A 314 -11.20 -2.12 -4.91
C VAL A 314 -10.38 -1.24 -5.86
N GLU A 315 -10.25 0.04 -5.56
CA GLU A 315 -9.69 1.01 -6.53
C GLU A 315 -8.75 2.04 -5.91
N LEU A 316 -7.75 2.49 -6.69
CA LEU A 316 -6.89 3.62 -6.39
C LEU A 316 -7.32 4.82 -7.21
N ASN A 317 -8.05 5.74 -6.57
CA ASN A 317 -8.45 7.01 -7.17
C ASN A 317 -7.55 8.13 -6.62
N LEU A 318 -6.56 8.57 -7.41
CA LEU A 318 -5.50 9.46 -6.93
C LEU A 318 -6.02 10.82 -6.44
N PRO A 319 -6.93 11.51 -7.17
CA PRO A 319 -7.50 12.77 -6.68
C PRO A 319 -8.28 12.60 -5.37
N ARG A 320 -9.12 11.55 -5.27
CA ARG A 320 -9.89 11.25 -4.05
C ARG A 320 -9.00 10.92 -2.86
N SER A 321 -7.85 10.31 -3.10
CA SER A 321 -6.86 9.95 -2.07
C SER A 321 -6.23 11.18 -1.38
N MET A 322 -6.40 12.39 -1.91
CA MET A 322 -5.91 13.62 -1.27
C MET A 322 -6.86 14.17 -0.19
N LEU A 323 -8.08 13.65 -0.09
CA LEU A 323 -9.07 14.08 0.91
C LEU A 323 -8.86 13.30 2.21
N ASN A 324 -8.72 14.03 3.33
CA ASN A 324 -8.55 13.41 4.64
C ASN A 324 -9.87 12.93 5.24
N HIS A 325 -9.74 12.11 6.30
CA HIS A 325 -10.87 11.63 7.07
C HIS A 325 -11.42 12.66 8.06
N SER A 326 -12.76 12.77 8.13
CA SER A 326 -13.48 13.35 9.26
C SER A 326 -14.75 12.56 9.56
N CYS A 327 -15.06 12.34 10.84
CA CYS A 327 -16.36 11.78 11.26
C CYS A 327 -17.52 12.78 11.04
N ALA A 328 -17.22 14.06 10.87
CA ALA A 328 -18.14 15.12 10.47
C ALA A 328 -17.68 15.67 9.11
N ALA A 329 -17.71 14.80 8.10
CA ALA A 329 -17.29 15.11 6.74
C ALA A 329 -18.12 16.27 6.15
N ASN A 330 -17.46 17.13 5.36
CA ASN A 330 -18.11 18.19 4.60
C ASN A 330 -18.11 17.92 3.09
N VAL A 331 -17.50 16.82 2.63
CA VAL A 331 -17.51 16.34 1.24
C VAL A 331 -18.05 14.92 1.15
N ALA A 332 -18.85 14.65 0.11
CA ALA A 332 -19.35 13.33 -0.23
C ALA A 332 -19.37 13.15 -1.76
N GLU A 333 -19.45 11.90 -2.20
CA GLU A 333 -19.61 11.57 -3.62
C GLU A 333 -21.07 11.80 -4.02
N ASP A 334 -21.26 12.49 -5.15
CA ASP A 334 -22.55 12.67 -5.77
C ASP A 334 -22.97 11.40 -6.49
N GLY A 335 -24.15 10.87 -6.16
CA GLY A 335 -24.62 9.59 -6.67
C GLY A 335 -24.96 9.59 -8.17
N GLN A 336 -25.15 10.76 -8.78
CA GLN A 336 -25.49 10.88 -10.20
C GLN A 336 -24.25 11.06 -11.07
N THR A 337 -23.33 11.95 -10.66
CA THR A 337 -22.16 12.33 -11.45
C THR A 337 -20.89 11.58 -11.06
N GLY A 338 -20.81 11.04 -9.84
CA GLY A 338 -19.57 10.51 -9.27
C GLY A 338 -18.56 11.58 -8.87
N ALA A 339 -18.93 12.86 -8.93
CA ALA A 339 -18.08 13.95 -8.47
C ALA A 339 -18.02 13.96 -6.94
N MET A 340 -16.92 14.44 -6.36
CA MET A 340 -16.88 14.76 -4.94
C MET A 340 -17.41 16.19 -4.75
N ILE A 341 -18.50 16.35 -4.02
CA ILE A 341 -19.19 17.63 -3.80
C ILE A 341 -19.26 18.01 -2.32
N THR A 342 -19.32 19.31 -2.04
CA THR A 342 -19.59 19.80 -0.68
C THR A 342 -21.01 19.45 -0.24
N THR A 343 -21.17 19.02 1.01
CA THR A 343 -22.47 18.61 1.60
C THR A 343 -23.14 19.72 2.40
N ARG A 344 -22.40 20.82 2.62
CA ARG A 344 -22.82 22.06 3.25
C ARG A 344 -21.94 23.20 2.72
N ASP A 345 -22.23 24.41 3.15
CA ASP A 345 -21.34 25.55 2.89
C ASP A 345 -20.00 25.33 3.64
N VAL A 346 -18.90 25.67 2.95
CA VAL A 346 -17.52 25.52 3.41
C VAL A 346 -16.84 26.88 3.33
N ALA A 347 -16.26 27.34 4.44
CA ALA A 347 -15.59 28.62 4.48
C ALA A 347 -14.22 28.58 3.77
N ARG A 348 -13.75 29.74 3.30
CA ARG A 348 -12.37 29.88 2.81
C ARG A 348 -11.37 29.39 3.86
N GLY A 349 -10.40 28.60 3.43
CA GLY A 349 -9.36 28.02 4.27
C GLY A 349 -9.79 26.77 5.04
N GLU A 350 -11.07 26.40 5.03
CA GLU A 350 -11.54 25.17 5.67
C GLU A 350 -11.05 23.92 4.90
N GLU A 351 -10.73 22.86 5.62
CA GLU A 351 -10.32 21.58 5.02
C GLU A 351 -11.52 20.83 4.46
N LEU A 352 -11.37 20.30 3.25
CA LEU A 352 -12.33 19.47 2.55
C LEU A 352 -12.04 18.01 2.89
N VAL A 353 -12.96 17.40 3.63
CA VAL A 353 -12.78 16.10 4.29
C VAL A 353 -13.94 15.17 3.98
N ILE A 354 -13.61 13.89 3.81
CA ILE A 354 -14.57 12.81 3.53
C ILE A 354 -14.68 11.87 4.72
N ASN A 355 -15.74 11.06 4.75
CA ASN A 355 -15.79 9.92 5.65
C ASN A 355 -15.23 8.68 4.93
N TYR A 356 -14.16 8.08 5.47
CA TYR A 356 -13.54 6.87 4.89
C TYR A 356 -14.42 5.65 5.13
N TYR A 357 -15.24 5.70 6.18
CA TYR A 357 -15.98 4.57 6.71
C TYR A 357 -17.39 5.04 7.07
N PRO A 358 -18.34 4.98 6.11
CA PRO A 358 -19.69 5.50 6.30
C PRO A 358 -20.39 4.95 7.56
N HIS A 359 -20.15 3.68 7.92
CA HIS A 359 -20.69 3.04 9.12
C HIS A 359 -20.23 3.71 10.43
N LEU A 360 -19.15 4.49 10.44
CA LEU A 360 -18.73 5.22 11.63
C LEU A 360 -19.66 6.37 11.99
N LYS A 361 -20.51 6.86 11.08
CA LYS A 361 -21.28 8.09 11.28
C LYS A 361 -22.16 8.02 12.54
N ASP A 362 -22.74 6.84 12.78
CA ASP A 362 -23.77 6.60 13.79
C ASP A 362 -23.22 5.94 15.06
N LEU A 363 -21.93 5.59 15.08
CA LEU A 363 -21.25 5.02 16.25
C LEU A 363 -20.93 6.10 17.29
N SER A 364 -20.90 5.72 18.57
CA SER A 364 -20.44 6.58 19.67
C SER A 364 -18.95 6.94 19.54
N TYR A 365 -18.50 7.98 20.24
CA TYR A 365 -17.07 8.34 20.28
C TYR A 365 -16.16 7.16 20.61
N THR A 366 -16.52 6.36 21.62
CA THR A 366 -15.72 5.21 22.08
C THR A 366 -15.61 4.15 21.00
N GLU A 367 -16.73 3.79 20.38
CA GLU A 367 -16.77 2.78 19.31
C GLU A 367 -16.01 3.23 18.06
N ARG A 368 -16.22 4.48 17.63
CA ARG A 368 -15.48 5.06 16.49
C ARG A 368 -13.98 5.08 16.75
N THR A 369 -13.56 5.50 17.94
CA THR A 369 -12.14 5.56 18.30
C THR A 369 -11.52 4.18 18.27
N ALA A 370 -12.18 3.18 18.87
CA ALA A 370 -11.70 1.80 18.84
C ALA A 370 -11.61 1.22 17.41
N GLU A 371 -12.57 1.54 16.54
CA GLU A 371 -12.56 1.11 15.13
C GLU A 371 -11.44 1.77 14.31
N LEU A 372 -11.22 3.07 14.51
CA LEU A 372 -10.16 3.82 13.83
C LEU A 372 -8.75 3.42 14.33
N GLU A 373 -8.61 3.18 15.64
CA GLU A 373 -7.37 2.68 16.23
C GLU A 373 -7.02 1.27 15.73
N ARG A 374 -8.02 0.39 15.58
CA ARG A 374 -7.85 -0.91 14.90
C ARG A 374 -7.36 -0.77 13.46
N ARG A 375 -7.71 0.35 12.79
CA ARG A 375 -7.23 0.71 11.45
C ARG A 375 -5.94 1.54 11.48
N GLY A 376 -5.36 1.71 12.66
CA GLY A 376 -4.03 2.26 12.85
C GLY A 376 -3.96 3.78 12.94
N PHE A 377 -5.06 4.53 13.06
CA PHE A 377 -4.97 5.98 13.24
C PHE A 377 -6.03 6.54 14.20
N ARG A 378 -5.75 7.72 14.74
CA ARG A 378 -6.67 8.44 15.65
C ARG A 378 -7.26 9.64 14.91
N CYS A 379 -8.58 9.71 14.81
CA CYS A 379 -9.23 10.87 14.21
C CYS A 379 -9.19 12.07 15.18
N MET A 380 -8.78 13.21 14.66
CA MET A 380 -8.69 14.47 15.40
C MET A 380 -9.71 15.51 14.91
N CYS A 381 -10.80 15.08 14.24
CA CYS A 381 -11.86 15.98 13.79
C CYS A 381 -12.63 16.60 14.97
N THR A 382 -13.35 17.69 14.71
CA THR A 382 -14.09 18.44 15.76
C THR A 382 -15.10 17.58 16.52
N LYS A 383 -15.76 16.60 15.87
CA LYS A 383 -16.65 15.64 16.53
C LYS A 383 -15.90 14.76 17.54
N CYS A 384 -14.73 14.25 17.15
CA CYS A 384 -13.90 13.41 18.03
C CYS A 384 -13.20 14.22 19.14
N GLN A 385 -12.84 15.48 18.88
CA GLN A 385 -12.29 16.37 19.91
C GLN A 385 -13.32 16.68 21.00
N ARG A 386 -14.59 16.86 20.61
CA ARG A 386 -15.72 17.05 21.53
C ARG A 386 -16.22 15.77 22.21
N ARG A 387 -15.70 14.60 21.78
CA ARG A 387 -16.10 13.26 22.25
C ARG A 387 -17.60 12.97 22.05
N GLU A 388 -18.17 13.49 20.96
CA GLU A 388 -19.57 13.33 20.56
C GLU A 388 -19.89 11.97 19.94
#